data_AF-A0A536EJB9-F1
#
_entry.id   AF-A0A536EJB9-F1
#
_cell.length_a   1.000
_cell.length_b   1.000
_cell.length_c   1.000
_cell.angle_alpha   90.00
_cell.angle_beta   90.00
_cell.angle_gamma   90.00
#
_symmetry.space_group_name_H-M   'P 1'
#
loop_
_entity.id
_entity.type
_entity.pdbx_description
1 polymer ?
#
loop_
_entity_poly.entity_id
_entity_poly.type
_entity_poly.pdbx_seq_one_letter_code
_entity_poly.pdbx_strand_id
1 'polypeptide(L)'
;MTVTPRRPSRTAVLTAVARALHREEPPPWVLDDPLAMGLAGDDGPVVARRFRTELSTEALLSFTRWVCVRARLPEDIVEKAVEQGVEQYVILGAGLDSFAYRRPDLVSHLRVYEVDHPASQAWKRQRLQEMGIRPPANLTYAPIDFEHQTLRRGLTTAGFDFAAPAVFSWIGVTMYLTVEAIRSTLATIATCAPGTRIVMTYNQPLSALHGIALELDSAIRTFATEAGEPFLSLFIPKEIEALLREIGFAEIMHFGPEEAVRTYFPGRADVRFGGAQRLIAAMVAANP
;
A
#
# COMPACT_ATOMS: atom_id res chain seq x y z
N MET A 1 0.96 -34.12 10.12
CA MET A 1 1.59 -32.86 10.55
C MET A 1 0.62 -31.73 10.21
N THR A 2 -0.07 -31.18 11.20
CA THR A 2 -0.93 -30.01 11.02
C THR A 2 -0.04 -28.83 10.63
N VAL A 3 -0.12 -28.40 9.37
CA VAL A 3 0.51 -27.16 8.91
C VAL A 3 -0.21 -26.04 9.62
N THR A 4 0.40 -25.45 10.64
CA THR A 4 -0.08 -24.21 11.23
C THR A 4 -0.09 -23.17 10.11
N PRO A 5 -1.26 -22.63 9.71
CA PRO A 5 -1.30 -21.63 8.64
C PRO A 5 -0.42 -20.46 9.06
N ARG A 6 0.49 -20.03 8.18
CA ARG A 6 1.28 -18.82 8.41
C ARG A 6 0.30 -17.65 8.60
N ARG A 7 0.42 -16.94 9.72
CA ARG A 7 -0.39 -15.76 10.06
C ARG A 7 -0.17 -14.65 9.02
N PRO A 8 -1.11 -13.69 8.88
CA PRO A 8 -0.89 -12.53 8.02
C PRO A 8 0.36 -11.78 8.50
N SER A 9 0.95 -10.99 7.61
CA SER A 9 1.98 -10.02 8.01
C SER A 9 1.46 -9.19 9.18
N ARG A 10 2.28 -9.05 10.23
CA ARG A 10 1.88 -8.27 11.41
C ARG A 10 1.88 -6.77 11.07
N THR A 11 2.71 -6.34 10.12
CA THR A 11 2.68 -4.96 9.63
C THR A 11 1.42 -4.70 8.78
N ALA A 12 0.87 -5.71 8.09
CA ALA A 12 -0.46 -5.60 7.48
C ALA A 12 -1.57 -5.37 8.53
N VAL A 13 -1.55 -6.12 9.65
CA VAL A 13 -2.47 -5.90 10.80
C VAL A 13 -2.34 -4.49 11.35
N LEU A 14 -1.10 -4.03 11.57
CA LEU A 14 -0.81 -2.68 12.03
C LEU A 14 -1.45 -1.61 11.13
N THR A 15 -1.29 -1.74 9.81
CA THR A 15 -1.81 -0.72 8.89
C THR A 15 -3.33 -0.78 8.77
N ALA A 16 -3.95 -1.95 8.94
CA ALA A 16 -5.40 -2.07 9.06
C ALA A 16 -5.91 -1.40 10.35
N VAL A 17 -5.23 -1.59 11.48
CA VAL A 17 -5.54 -0.88 12.73
C VAL A 17 -5.42 0.63 12.54
N ALA A 18 -4.37 1.12 11.86
CA ALA A 18 -4.21 2.55 11.62
C ALA A 18 -5.37 3.14 10.80
N ARG A 19 -5.87 2.43 9.78
CA ARG A 19 -7.07 2.83 9.03
C ARG A 19 -8.34 2.83 9.88
N ALA A 20 -8.48 1.86 10.78
CA ALA A 20 -9.60 1.82 11.72
C ALA A 20 -9.57 3.00 12.71
N LEU A 21 -8.40 3.28 13.30
CA LEU A 21 -8.22 4.37 14.26
C LEU A 21 -8.42 5.75 13.63
N HIS A 22 -8.10 5.91 12.34
CA HIS A 22 -8.38 7.15 11.60
C HIS A 22 -9.88 7.51 11.59
N ARG A 23 -10.78 6.52 11.65
CA ARG A 23 -12.23 6.74 11.72
C ARG A 23 -12.74 7.25 13.08
N GLU A 24 -11.86 7.31 14.09
CA GLU A 24 -12.19 7.93 15.39
C GLU A 24 -12.12 9.46 15.32
N GLU A 25 -11.42 10.02 14.33
CA GLU A 25 -11.51 11.45 14.01
C GLU A 25 -12.90 11.80 13.44
N PRO A 26 -13.38 13.06 13.57
CA PRO A 26 -14.62 13.46 12.96
C PRO A 26 -14.51 13.48 11.41
N PRO A 27 -15.59 13.15 10.68
CA PRO A 27 -15.61 13.22 9.23
C PRO A 27 -15.48 14.68 8.71
N PRO A 28 -15.08 14.89 7.44
CA PRO A 28 -14.83 13.87 6.42
C PRO A 28 -13.48 13.14 6.62
N TRP A 29 -13.49 11.82 6.42
CA TRP A 29 -12.27 11.02 6.47
C TRP A 29 -11.58 11.00 5.11
N VAL A 30 -10.24 11.10 5.09
CA VAL A 30 -9.42 10.85 3.88
C VAL A 30 -9.70 9.47 3.30
N LEU A 31 -9.90 8.48 4.17
CA LEU A 31 -10.26 7.12 3.79
C LEU A 31 -11.30 6.59 4.78
N ASP A 32 -12.48 6.23 4.29
CA ASP A 32 -13.49 5.51 5.07
C ASP A 32 -13.32 4.00 4.86
N ASP A 33 -12.63 3.34 5.80
CA ASP A 33 -12.44 1.89 5.79
C ASP A 33 -13.15 1.24 6.99
N PRO A 34 -14.46 0.92 6.87
CA PRO A 34 -15.19 0.26 7.94
C PRO A 34 -14.76 -1.19 8.18
N LEU A 35 -13.99 -1.79 7.27
CA LEU A 35 -13.60 -3.21 7.33
C LEU A 35 -12.28 -3.41 8.09
N ALA A 36 -11.47 -2.36 8.22
CA ALA A 36 -10.08 -2.47 8.64
C ALA A 36 -9.90 -3.18 10.00
N MET A 37 -10.70 -2.83 11.02
CA MET A 37 -10.58 -3.47 12.33
C MET A 37 -11.04 -4.94 12.29
N GLY A 38 -12.09 -5.25 11.53
CA GLY A 38 -12.56 -6.63 11.37
C GLY A 38 -11.55 -7.51 10.63
N LEU A 39 -10.87 -6.96 9.62
CA LEU A 39 -9.79 -7.60 8.88
C LEU A 39 -8.54 -7.82 9.74
N ALA A 40 -8.24 -6.89 10.65
CA ALA A 40 -7.14 -7.01 11.60
C ALA A 40 -7.30 -8.19 12.58
N GLY A 41 -8.53 -8.69 12.75
CA GLY A 41 -8.82 -9.85 13.59
C GLY A 41 -8.50 -9.62 15.07
N ASP A 42 -8.26 -10.71 15.79
CA ASP A 42 -8.05 -10.68 17.24
C ASP A 42 -6.77 -9.92 17.65
N ASP A 43 -5.79 -9.84 16.75
CA ASP A 43 -4.56 -9.06 16.96
C ASP A 43 -4.82 -7.54 16.87
N GLY A 44 -5.89 -7.11 16.18
CA GLY A 44 -6.22 -5.70 15.95
C GLY A 44 -6.33 -4.87 17.24
N PRO A 45 -7.19 -5.24 18.21
CA PRO A 45 -7.29 -4.54 19.50
C PRO A 45 -5.99 -4.52 20.31
N VAL A 46 -5.15 -5.55 20.19
CA VAL A 46 -3.85 -5.62 20.88
C VAL A 46 -2.90 -4.59 20.28
N VAL A 47 -2.79 -4.55 18.95
CA VAL A 47 -1.97 -3.56 18.24
C VAL A 47 -2.48 -2.14 18.47
N ALA A 48 -3.80 -1.92 18.47
CA ALA A 48 -4.40 -0.61 18.76
C ALA A 48 -4.03 -0.09 20.16
N ARG A 49 -4.08 -0.96 21.17
CA ARG A 49 -3.70 -0.61 22.56
C ARG A 49 -2.21 -0.27 22.66
N ARG A 50 -1.35 -1.05 22.01
CA ARG A 50 0.09 -0.80 21.97
C ARG A 50 0.39 0.59 21.42
N PHE A 51 -0.13 0.91 20.24
CA PHE A 51 0.14 2.19 19.58
C PHE A 51 -0.38 3.40 20.34
N ARG A 52 -1.55 3.29 20.99
CA ARG A 52 -2.06 4.33 21.90
C ARG A 52 -1.20 4.56 23.14
N THR A 53 -0.43 3.55 23.55
CA THR A 53 0.42 3.61 24.74
C THR A 53 1.83 4.09 24.39
N GLU A 54 2.37 3.63 23.26
CA GLU A 54 3.76 3.88 22.85
C GLU A 54 3.95 5.18 22.08
N LEU A 55 2.94 5.67 21.35
CA LEU A 55 3.04 6.91 20.59
C LEU A 55 2.45 8.09 21.34
N SER A 56 3.06 9.26 21.17
CA SER A 56 2.41 10.52 21.50
C SER A 56 1.10 10.68 20.71
N THR A 57 0.16 11.51 21.21
CA THR A 57 -1.08 11.78 20.48
C THR A 57 -0.82 12.36 19.09
N GLU A 58 0.18 13.25 18.97
CA GLU A 58 0.58 13.83 17.70
C GLU A 58 1.15 12.78 16.73
N ALA A 59 2.03 11.90 17.21
CA ALA A 59 2.57 10.81 16.39
C ALA A 59 1.48 9.81 15.98
N LEU A 60 0.56 9.43 16.87
CA LEU A 60 -0.55 8.54 16.54
C LEU A 60 -1.46 9.12 15.44
N LEU A 61 -1.82 10.40 15.55
CA LEU A 61 -2.60 11.10 14.51
C LEU A 61 -1.80 11.19 13.21
N SER A 62 -0.52 11.55 13.28
CA SER A 62 0.36 11.61 12.11
C SER A 62 0.42 10.27 11.38
N PHE A 63 0.58 9.17 12.12
CA PHE A 63 0.63 7.81 11.59
C PHE A 63 -0.68 7.35 10.96
N THR A 64 -1.79 7.46 11.68
CA THR A 64 -3.12 7.01 11.22
C THR A 64 -3.59 7.77 9.98
N ARG A 65 -3.44 9.10 9.98
CA ARG A 65 -3.70 9.96 8.81
C ARG A 65 -2.80 9.59 7.64
N TRP A 66 -1.50 9.35 7.86
CA TRP A 66 -0.57 9.01 6.78
C TRP A 66 -0.90 7.65 6.15
N VAL A 67 -1.26 6.65 6.96
CA VAL A 67 -1.69 5.34 6.46
C VAL A 67 -2.95 5.46 5.58
N CYS A 68 -3.86 6.38 5.91
CA CYS A 68 -5.03 6.63 5.07
C CYS A 68 -4.69 7.42 3.80
N VAL A 69 -3.82 8.44 3.88
CA VAL A 69 -3.32 9.20 2.71
C VAL A 69 -2.65 8.28 1.70
N ARG A 70 -1.74 7.41 2.14
CA ARG A 70 -0.99 6.52 1.23
C ARG A 70 -1.88 5.44 0.59
N ALA A 71 -3.03 5.14 1.18
CA ALA A 71 -4.05 4.26 0.60
C ALA A 71 -4.99 5.02 -0.35
N ARG A 72 -5.32 6.27 -0.03
CA ARG A 72 -6.22 7.12 -0.83
C ARG A 72 -5.57 7.61 -2.13
N LEU A 73 -4.28 7.96 -2.13
CA LEU A 73 -3.61 8.49 -3.34
C LEU A 73 -3.68 7.53 -4.55
N PRO A 74 -3.40 6.22 -4.40
CA PRO A 74 -3.64 5.28 -5.49
C PRO A 74 -5.09 5.27 -5.99
N GLU A 75 -6.08 5.39 -5.10
CA GLU A 75 -7.49 5.42 -5.51
C GLU A 75 -7.85 6.66 -6.31
N ASP A 76 -7.33 7.84 -5.94
CA ASP A 76 -7.55 9.06 -6.73
C ASP A 76 -6.95 8.93 -8.14
N ILE A 77 -5.86 8.17 -8.28
CA ILE A 77 -5.25 7.86 -9.58
C ILE A 77 -6.09 6.83 -10.34
N VAL A 78 -6.65 5.82 -9.65
CA VAL A 78 -7.58 4.84 -10.23
C VAL A 78 -8.86 5.53 -10.72
N GLU A 79 -9.46 6.42 -9.93
CA GLU A 79 -10.65 7.20 -10.30
C GLU A 79 -10.44 7.92 -11.64
N LYS A 80 -9.34 8.68 -11.75
CA LYS A 80 -8.98 9.39 -12.99
C LYS A 80 -8.63 8.46 -14.14
N ALA A 81 -8.01 7.32 -13.86
CA ALA A 81 -7.64 6.35 -14.88
C ALA A 81 -8.88 5.64 -15.46
N VAL A 82 -9.88 5.35 -14.63
CA VAL A 82 -11.17 4.78 -15.06
C VAL A 82 -11.90 5.75 -15.99
N GLU A 83 -11.89 7.06 -15.70
CA GLU A 83 -12.42 8.10 -16.61
C GLU A 83 -11.71 8.11 -17.97
N GLN A 84 -10.46 7.64 -18.03
CA GLN A 84 -9.65 7.51 -19.25
C GLN A 84 -9.77 6.12 -19.91
N GLY A 85 -10.65 5.24 -19.41
CA GLY A 85 -10.89 3.90 -19.96
C GLY A 85 -9.94 2.82 -19.46
N VAL A 86 -9.18 3.04 -18.37
CA VAL A 86 -8.38 1.99 -17.75
C VAL A 86 -9.28 1.04 -16.97
N GLU A 87 -9.19 -0.25 -17.29
CA GLU A 87 -10.04 -1.31 -16.72
C GLU A 87 -9.30 -2.27 -15.79
N GLN A 88 -8.01 -2.06 -15.52
CA GLN A 88 -7.20 -2.96 -14.70
C GLN A 88 -6.54 -2.24 -13.53
N TYR A 89 -6.73 -2.76 -12.33
CA TYR A 89 -6.08 -2.26 -11.11
C TYR A 89 -5.40 -3.40 -10.37
N VAL A 90 -4.10 -3.24 -10.08
CA VAL A 90 -3.27 -4.24 -9.41
C VAL A 90 -2.79 -3.70 -8.07
N ILE A 91 -3.08 -4.43 -6.99
CA ILE A 91 -2.62 -4.11 -5.64
C ILE A 91 -1.49 -5.09 -5.28
N LEU A 92 -0.25 -4.59 -5.26
CA LEU A 92 0.95 -5.36 -4.93
C LEU A 92 1.18 -5.37 -3.42
N GLY A 93 1.28 -6.57 -2.83
CA GLY A 93 1.30 -6.76 -1.38
C GLY A 93 -0.03 -6.37 -0.75
N ALA A 94 -1.12 -6.90 -1.30
CA ALA A 94 -2.49 -6.49 -0.96
C ALA A 94 -2.81 -6.62 0.54
N GLY A 95 -2.19 -7.54 1.28
CA GLY A 95 -2.30 -7.67 2.72
C GLY A 95 -3.76 -7.67 3.18
N LEU A 96 -4.10 -6.66 3.99
CA LEU A 96 -5.47 -6.41 4.47
C LEU A 96 -6.13 -5.20 3.80
N ASP A 97 -5.69 -4.80 2.60
CA ASP A 97 -6.34 -3.76 1.80
C ASP A 97 -7.83 -4.09 1.61
N SER A 98 -8.69 -3.08 1.65
CA SER A 98 -10.15 -3.24 1.59
C SER A 98 -10.78 -2.65 0.33
N PHE A 99 -9.99 -2.11 -0.61
CA PHE A 99 -10.43 -1.40 -1.81
C PHE A 99 -11.56 -2.12 -2.54
N ALA A 100 -11.33 -3.39 -2.90
CA ALA A 100 -12.28 -4.18 -3.68
C ALA A 100 -13.66 -4.32 -3.01
N TYR A 101 -13.72 -4.17 -1.68
CA TYR A 101 -14.92 -4.35 -0.88
C TYR A 101 -15.62 -3.03 -0.55
N ARG A 102 -14.87 -1.93 -0.46
CA ARG A 102 -15.40 -0.60 -0.08
C ARG A 102 -15.63 0.33 -1.26
N ARG A 103 -15.12 0.00 -2.45
CA ARG A 103 -15.27 0.79 -3.69
C ARG A 103 -16.05 0.05 -4.79
N PRO A 104 -17.29 -0.42 -4.54
CA PRO A 104 -18.10 -1.09 -5.56
C PRO A 104 -18.37 -0.17 -6.78
N ASP A 105 -18.38 1.15 -6.56
CA ASP A 105 -18.51 2.18 -7.58
C ASP A 105 -17.38 2.15 -8.62
N LEU A 106 -16.15 1.79 -8.22
CA LEU A 106 -15.02 1.64 -9.14
C LEU A 106 -14.86 0.20 -9.62
N VAL A 107 -15.10 -0.77 -8.74
CA VAL A 107 -14.93 -2.20 -9.06
C VAL A 107 -15.89 -2.66 -10.17
N SER A 108 -17.04 -2.00 -10.35
CA SER A 108 -17.92 -2.26 -11.51
C SER A 108 -17.28 -1.97 -12.86
N HIS A 109 -16.21 -1.15 -12.89
CA HIS A 109 -15.47 -0.76 -14.10
C HIS A 109 -14.07 -1.38 -14.18
N LEU A 110 -13.65 -2.12 -13.13
CA LEU A 110 -12.28 -2.60 -12.99
C LEU A 110 -12.24 -4.11 -12.80
N ARG A 111 -11.28 -4.75 -13.46
CA ARG A 111 -10.69 -6.02 -13.02
C ARG A 111 -9.63 -5.71 -11.98
N VAL A 112 -9.88 -6.11 -10.74
CA VAL A 112 -8.97 -5.89 -9.62
C VAL A 112 -8.15 -7.15 -9.37
N TYR A 113 -6.83 -7.00 -9.32
CA TYR A 113 -5.90 -8.08 -9.02
C TYR A 113 -5.22 -7.80 -7.69
N GLU A 114 -5.44 -8.65 -6.70
CA GLU A 114 -4.69 -8.61 -5.45
C GLU A 114 -3.52 -9.58 -5.53
N VAL A 115 -2.31 -9.03 -5.53
CA VAL A 115 -1.07 -9.80 -5.54
C VAL A 115 -0.51 -9.86 -4.12
N ASP A 116 -0.40 -11.05 -3.56
CA ASP A 116 0.21 -11.25 -2.23
C ASP A 116 0.60 -12.72 -2.02
N HIS A 117 1.33 -12.99 -0.95
CA HIS A 117 1.71 -14.33 -0.54
C HIS A 117 0.47 -15.20 -0.27
N PRO A 118 0.45 -16.49 -0.69
CA PRO A 118 -0.71 -17.38 -0.57
C PRO A 118 -1.33 -17.42 0.83
N ALA A 119 -0.49 -17.43 1.87
CA ALA A 119 -0.95 -17.46 3.26
C ALA A 119 -1.66 -16.17 3.70
N SER A 120 -1.17 -15.00 3.28
CA SER A 120 -1.81 -13.71 3.57
C SER A 120 -3.20 -13.64 2.93
N GLN A 121 -3.32 -14.10 1.67
CA GLN A 121 -4.60 -14.16 0.98
C GLN A 121 -5.58 -15.14 1.61
N ALA A 122 -5.10 -16.33 2.00
CA ALA A 122 -5.93 -17.31 2.71
C ALA A 122 -6.50 -16.74 4.01
N TRP A 123 -5.65 -16.05 4.80
CA TRP A 123 -6.10 -15.37 6.01
C TRP A 123 -7.16 -14.30 5.74
N LYS A 124 -6.88 -13.36 4.81
CA LYS A 124 -7.83 -12.30 4.47
C LYS A 124 -9.18 -12.86 4.05
N ARG A 125 -9.17 -13.89 3.19
CA ARG A 125 -10.39 -14.57 2.72
C ARG A 125 -11.17 -15.22 3.85
N GLN A 126 -10.48 -15.87 4.80
CA GLN A 126 -11.11 -16.42 5.99
C GLN A 126 -11.75 -15.29 6.84
N ARG A 127 -11.04 -14.20 7.09
CA ARG A 127 -11.57 -13.04 7.83
C ARG A 127 -12.81 -12.45 7.17
N LEU A 128 -12.78 -12.25 5.86
CA LEU A 128 -13.93 -11.76 5.10
C LEU A 128 -15.12 -12.72 5.22
N GLN A 129 -14.88 -14.03 5.14
CA GLN A 129 -15.92 -15.05 5.31
C GLN A 129 -16.54 -14.99 6.71
N GLU A 130 -15.71 -14.90 7.76
CA GLU A 130 -16.16 -14.75 9.15
C GLU A 130 -16.96 -13.46 9.36
N MET A 131 -16.64 -12.40 8.63
CA MET A 131 -17.38 -11.14 8.61
C MET A 131 -18.64 -11.18 7.72
N GLY A 132 -18.92 -12.29 7.04
CA GLY A 132 -20.06 -12.43 6.13
C GLY A 132 -19.91 -11.67 4.81
N ILE A 133 -18.69 -11.25 4.45
CA ILE A 133 -18.40 -10.45 3.27
C ILE A 133 -17.98 -11.36 2.12
N ARG A 134 -18.64 -11.20 0.97
CA ARG A 134 -18.30 -11.94 -0.24
C ARG A 134 -17.35 -11.13 -1.12
N PRO A 135 -16.34 -11.77 -1.74
CA PRO A 135 -15.50 -11.09 -2.73
C PRO A 135 -16.34 -10.66 -3.95
N PRO A 136 -16.07 -9.48 -4.53
CA PRO A 136 -16.68 -9.06 -5.79
C PRO A 136 -16.32 -10.03 -6.92
N ALA A 137 -17.18 -10.15 -7.94
CA ALA A 137 -16.91 -10.99 -9.11
C ALA A 137 -15.68 -10.54 -9.91
N ASN A 138 -15.39 -9.24 -9.90
CA ASN A 138 -14.26 -8.65 -10.64
C ASN A 138 -12.93 -8.66 -9.84
N LEU A 139 -12.90 -9.28 -8.66
CA LEU A 139 -11.68 -9.44 -7.87
C LEU A 139 -11.03 -10.79 -8.16
N THR A 140 -9.78 -10.76 -8.61
CA THR A 140 -8.93 -11.94 -8.79
C THR A 140 -7.77 -11.91 -7.80
N TYR A 141 -7.62 -12.98 -7.03
CA TYR A 141 -6.46 -13.20 -6.18
C TYR A 141 -5.32 -13.82 -6.98
N ALA A 142 -4.17 -13.16 -7.02
CA ALA A 142 -2.95 -13.63 -7.64
C ALA A 142 -1.94 -14.03 -6.53
N PRO A 143 -1.91 -15.30 -6.10
CA PRO A 143 -0.97 -15.75 -5.09
C PRO A 143 0.46 -15.72 -5.66
N ILE A 144 1.30 -14.82 -5.15
CA ILE A 144 2.71 -14.66 -5.55
C ILE A 144 3.58 -14.56 -4.31
N ASP A 145 4.62 -15.38 -4.27
CA ASP A 145 5.75 -15.16 -3.36
C ASP A 145 6.83 -14.34 -4.09
N PHE A 146 6.98 -13.06 -3.76
CA PHE A 146 7.94 -12.15 -4.42
C PHE A 146 9.40 -12.60 -4.27
N GLU A 147 9.74 -13.46 -3.30
CA GLU A 147 11.10 -13.96 -3.13
C GLU A 147 11.42 -15.15 -4.04
N HIS A 148 10.39 -15.85 -4.54
CA HIS A 148 10.56 -17.13 -5.24
C HIS A 148 9.86 -17.18 -6.60
N GLN A 149 9.01 -16.21 -6.91
CA GLN A 149 8.19 -16.16 -8.11
C GLN A 149 8.23 -14.77 -8.73
N THR A 150 8.20 -14.72 -10.06
CA THR A 150 8.16 -13.44 -10.78
C THR A 150 6.74 -12.89 -10.81
N LEU A 151 6.62 -11.56 -10.69
CA LEU A 151 5.35 -10.85 -10.83
C LEU A 151 4.67 -11.20 -12.16
N ARG A 152 5.45 -11.29 -13.25
CA ARG A 152 4.97 -11.64 -14.59
C ARG A 152 4.17 -12.94 -14.57
N ARG A 153 4.72 -14.01 -13.98
CA ARG A 153 4.09 -15.33 -13.97
C ARG A 153 2.75 -15.32 -13.22
N GLY A 154 2.71 -14.71 -12.04
CA GLY A 154 1.48 -14.70 -11.25
C GLY A 154 0.38 -13.84 -11.87
N LEU A 155 0.71 -12.69 -12.45
CA LEU A 155 -0.25 -11.87 -13.19
C LEU A 155 -0.77 -12.56 -14.45
N THR A 156 0.10 -13.22 -15.24
CA THR A 156 -0.36 -14.04 -16.38
C THR A 156 -1.32 -15.13 -15.93
N THR A 157 -1.01 -15.82 -14.83
CA THR A 157 -1.88 -16.88 -14.28
C THR A 157 -3.23 -16.33 -13.81
N ALA A 158 -3.24 -15.12 -13.27
CA ALA A 158 -4.44 -14.43 -12.84
C ALA A 158 -5.26 -13.84 -14.01
N GLY A 159 -4.77 -13.91 -15.25
CA GLY A 159 -5.45 -13.37 -16.43
C GLY A 159 -5.27 -11.87 -16.65
N PHE A 160 -4.24 -11.27 -16.07
CA PHE A 160 -3.87 -9.88 -16.32
C PHE A 160 -3.41 -9.69 -17.77
N ASP A 161 -3.91 -8.64 -18.42
CA ASP A 161 -3.54 -8.28 -19.78
C ASP A 161 -2.43 -7.22 -19.79
N PHE A 162 -1.21 -7.64 -20.15
CA PHE A 162 -0.05 -6.75 -20.25
C PHE A 162 -0.13 -5.77 -21.43
N ALA A 163 -0.99 -6.03 -22.42
CA ALA A 163 -1.17 -5.18 -23.59
C ALA A 163 -2.19 -4.06 -23.38
N ALA A 164 -2.92 -4.06 -22.27
CA ALA A 164 -3.82 -3.00 -21.87
C ALA A 164 -3.23 -2.15 -20.72
N PRO A 165 -3.48 -0.82 -20.69
CA PRO A 165 -3.04 0.02 -19.57
C PRO A 165 -3.63 -0.44 -18.24
N ALA A 166 -2.88 -0.21 -17.16
CA ALA A 166 -3.30 -0.54 -15.80
C ALA A 166 -2.83 0.51 -14.79
N VAL A 167 -3.42 0.48 -13.59
CA VAL A 167 -2.84 1.14 -12.42
C VAL A 167 -2.27 0.08 -11.48
N PHE A 168 -1.07 0.32 -10.95
CA PHE A 168 -0.42 -0.50 -9.93
C PHE A 168 -0.28 0.32 -8.64
N SER A 169 -0.71 -0.23 -7.51
CA SER A 169 -0.40 0.32 -6.19
C SER A 169 0.53 -0.62 -5.44
N TRP A 170 1.64 -0.09 -4.94
CA TRP A 170 2.66 -0.83 -4.21
C TRP A 170 3.00 -0.14 -2.87
N ILE A 171 2.05 -0.24 -1.95
CA ILE A 171 2.00 0.57 -0.74
C ILE A 171 2.39 -0.27 0.47
N GLY A 172 3.41 0.17 1.21
CA GLY A 172 3.86 -0.51 2.42
C GLY A 172 4.59 -1.83 2.18
N VAL A 173 5.30 -1.98 1.04
CA VAL A 173 5.97 -3.24 0.70
C VAL A 173 7.47 -3.08 0.45
N THR A 174 7.87 -2.05 -0.28
CA THR A 174 9.24 -1.88 -0.83
C THR A 174 10.32 -1.85 0.25
N MET A 175 10.02 -1.35 1.45
CA MET A 175 10.96 -1.35 2.57
C MET A 175 11.33 -2.76 3.05
N TYR A 176 10.53 -3.79 2.76
CA TYR A 176 10.79 -5.18 3.14
C TYR A 176 11.49 -5.98 2.05
N LEU A 177 11.77 -5.37 0.90
CA LEU A 177 12.37 -6.03 -0.25
C LEU A 177 13.80 -5.57 -0.47
N THR A 178 14.62 -6.41 -1.08
CA THR A 178 15.93 -5.99 -1.58
C THR A 178 15.77 -5.04 -2.78
N VAL A 179 16.76 -4.19 -3.02
CA VAL A 179 16.77 -3.29 -4.20
C VAL A 179 16.63 -4.08 -5.51
N GLU A 180 17.20 -5.29 -5.58
CA GLU A 180 17.09 -6.18 -6.74
C GLU A 180 15.66 -6.67 -6.99
N ALA A 181 14.95 -7.07 -5.93
CA ALA A 181 13.54 -7.46 -6.02
C ALA A 181 12.64 -6.28 -6.43
N ILE A 182 12.96 -5.07 -5.92
CA ILE A 182 12.28 -3.83 -6.32
C ILE A 182 12.49 -3.57 -7.81
N ARG A 183 13.73 -3.61 -8.28
CA ARG A 183 14.11 -3.42 -9.69
C ARG A 183 13.43 -4.44 -10.60
N SER A 184 13.44 -5.73 -10.24
CA SER A 184 12.81 -6.80 -11.03
C SER A 184 11.29 -6.61 -11.19
N THR A 185 10.62 -6.21 -10.11
CA THR A 185 9.18 -5.90 -10.13
C THR A 185 8.88 -4.68 -11.00
N LEU A 186 9.63 -3.58 -10.81
CA LEU A 186 9.49 -2.37 -11.63
C LEU A 186 9.77 -2.65 -13.11
N ALA A 187 10.79 -3.45 -13.42
CA ALA A 187 11.10 -3.86 -14.80
C ALA A 187 9.96 -4.66 -15.42
N THR A 188 9.29 -5.53 -14.66
CA THR A 188 8.09 -6.23 -15.14
C THR A 188 6.97 -5.24 -15.47
N ILE A 189 6.70 -4.27 -14.60
CA ILE A 189 5.65 -3.27 -14.79
C ILE A 189 5.97 -2.37 -15.99
N ALA A 190 7.24 -2.02 -16.21
CA ALA A 190 7.68 -1.24 -17.37
C ALA A 190 7.45 -1.94 -18.72
N THR A 191 7.20 -3.26 -18.73
CA THR A 191 6.80 -3.99 -19.96
C THR A 191 5.30 -3.92 -20.26
N CYS A 192 4.49 -3.29 -19.41
CA CYS A 192 3.06 -3.11 -19.65
C CYS A 192 2.81 -2.02 -20.71
N ALA A 193 1.58 -1.92 -21.20
CA ALA A 193 1.18 -0.91 -22.16
C ALA A 193 1.51 0.53 -21.69
N PRO A 194 1.91 1.43 -22.60
CA PRO A 194 2.06 2.85 -22.31
C PRO A 194 0.82 3.44 -21.63
N GLY A 195 1.02 4.39 -20.73
CA GLY A 195 -0.06 4.95 -19.91
C GLY A 195 -0.35 4.14 -18.65
N THR A 196 0.27 2.95 -18.47
CA THR A 196 0.26 2.23 -17.20
C THR A 196 0.90 3.05 -16.11
N ARG A 197 0.26 3.17 -14.95
CA ARG A 197 0.74 3.97 -13.82
C ARG A 197 1.13 3.08 -12.64
N ILE A 198 2.16 3.48 -11.91
CA ILE A 198 2.50 2.90 -10.61
C ILE A 198 2.49 3.99 -9.55
N VAL A 199 1.99 3.66 -8.37
CA VAL A 199 2.12 4.46 -7.14
C VAL A 199 2.75 3.57 -6.09
N MET A 200 3.87 3.99 -5.52
CA MET A 200 4.60 3.20 -4.54
C MET A 200 5.04 4.05 -3.35
N THR A 201 5.12 3.42 -2.19
CA THR A 201 5.79 4.02 -1.03
C THR A 201 7.27 3.67 -1.02
N TYR A 202 8.08 4.46 -0.34
CA TYR A 202 9.43 4.09 0.09
C TYR A 202 9.72 4.73 1.46
N ASN A 203 10.52 4.05 2.29
CA ASN A 203 11.00 4.62 3.55
C ASN A 203 12.31 5.37 3.32
N GLN A 204 12.50 6.48 4.02
CA GLN A 204 13.71 7.28 3.97
C GLN A 204 14.76 6.79 4.98
N PRO A 205 16.07 7.05 4.74
CA PRO A 205 17.10 6.76 5.73
C PRO A 205 16.95 7.65 6.98
N LEU A 206 17.44 7.15 8.13
CA LEU A 206 17.41 7.87 9.41
C LEU A 206 18.01 9.29 9.32
N SER A 207 19.03 9.48 8.48
CA SER A 207 19.69 10.78 8.25
C SER A 207 18.78 11.84 7.62
N ALA A 208 17.65 11.43 7.03
CA ALA A 208 16.66 12.35 6.47
C ALA A 208 15.53 12.69 7.46
N LEU A 209 15.49 12.05 8.63
CA LEU A 209 14.36 12.10 9.56
C LEU A 209 14.61 13.12 10.67
N HIS A 210 13.55 13.85 11.03
CA HIS A 210 13.58 14.86 12.09
C HIS A 210 12.24 14.89 12.84
N GLY A 211 12.26 15.31 14.11
CA GLY A 211 11.05 15.44 14.93
C GLY A 211 10.24 14.15 15.00
N ILE A 212 8.92 14.26 14.79
CA ILE A 212 7.96 13.14 14.82
C ILE A 212 8.35 11.98 13.88
N ALA A 213 9.08 12.27 12.80
CA ALA A 213 9.56 11.23 11.89
C ALA A 213 10.45 10.20 12.59
N LEU A 214 11.28 10.64 13.54
CA LEU A 214 12.19 9.77 14.29
C LEU A 214 11.44 8.90 15.30
N GLU A 215 10.45 9.47 16.00
CA GLU A 215 9.57 8.73 16.91
C GLU A 215 8.80 7.64 16.14
N LEU A 216 8.18 8.02 15.02
CA LEU A 216 7.45 7.09 14.16
C LEU A 216 8.37 6.01 13.59
N ASP A 217 9.52 6.37 13.00
CA ASP A 217 10.44 5.36 12.47
C ASP A 217 10.88 4.40 13.56
N SER A 218 11.25 4.89 14.75
CA SER A 218 11.63 4.04 15.87
C SER A 218 10.53 3.05 16.26
N ALA A 219 9.30 3.52 16.45
CA ALA A 219 8.18 2.68 16.82
C ALA A 219 7.83 1.64 15.73
N ILE A 220 7.69 2.08 14.46
CA ILE A 220 7.32 1.19 13.35
C ILE A 220 8.44 0.19 13.06
N ARG A 221 9.70 0.62 13.05
CA ARG A 221 10.85 -0.25 12.80
C ARG A 221 11.01 -1.30 13.90
N THR A 222 10.79 -0.92 15.16
CA THR A 222 10.79 -1.87 16.29
C THR A 222 9.68 -2.90 16.11
N PHE A 223 8.45 -2.46 15.86
CA PHE A 223 7.32 -3.35 15.61
C PHE A 223 7.58 -4.30 14.45
N ALA A 224 8.12 -3.79 13.34
CA ALA A 224 8.42 -4.58 12.15
C ALA A 224 9.54 -5.61 12.42
N THR A 225 10.57 -5.24 13.19
CA THR A 225 11.65 -6.16 13.57
C THR A 225 11.13 -7.28 14.49
N GLU A 226 10.32 -6.96 15.50
CA GLU A 226 9.66 -7.95 16.37
C GLU A 226 8.69 -8.86 15.62
N ALA A 227 8.16 -8.39 14.48
CA ALA A 227 7.34 -9.17 13.58
C ALA A 227 8.15 -10.11 12.65
N GLY A 228 9.48 -10.03 12.66
CA GLY A 228 10.34 -10.72 11.69
C GLY A 228 10.30 -10.10 10.29
N GLU A 229 9.92 -8.83 10.19
CA GLU A 229 9.77 -8.06 8.96
C GLU A 229 10.72 -6.83 8.98
N PRO A 230 12.05 -7.00 9.10
CA PRO A 230 12.96 -5.85 9.17
C PRO A 230 12.99 -5.07 7.86
N PHE A 231 13.23 -3.76 7.93
CA PHE A 231 13.42 -2.94 6.74
C PHE A 231 14.77 -3.24 6.08
N LEU A 232 14.76 -3.56 4.78
CA LEU A 232 15.91 -3.90 3.95
C LEU A 232 16.34 -2.74 3.05
N SER A 233 15.38 -2.05 2.43
CA SER A 233 15.65 -0.98 1.46
C SER A 233 15.10 0.36 1.92
N LEU A 234 15.91 1.41 1.79
CA LEU A 234 15.57 2.79 2.09
C LEU A 234 16.04 3.65 0.91
N PHE A 235 15.31 4.71 0.59
CA PHE A 235 15.64 5.60 -0.51
C PHE A 235 15.49 7.06 -0.09
N ILE A 236 16.38 7.93 -0.55
CA ILE A 236 16.06 9.36 -0.67
C ILE A 236 15.32 9.62 -2.00
N PRO A 237 14.55 10.72 -2.12
CA PRO A 237 13.74 10.99 -3.32
C PRO A 237 14.50 10.89 -4.65
N LYS A 238 15.74 11.39 -4.68
CA LYS A 238 16.57 11.37 -5.90
C LYS A 238 16.95 9.95 -6.34
N GLU A 239 17.16 9.03 -5.41
CA GLU A 239 17.58 7.65 -5.73
C GLU A 239 16.43 6.84 -6.32
N ILE A 240 15.24 6.92 -5.72
CA ILE A 240 14.07 6.21 -6.23
C ILE A 240 13.59 6.78 -7.57
N GLU A 241 13.70 8.09 -7.78
CA GLU A 241 13.43 8.71 -9.08
C GLU A 241 14.43 8.21 -10.14
N ALA A 242 15.72 8.18 -9.81
CA ALA A 242 16.74 7.68 -10.73
C ALA A 242 16.48 6.22 -11.12
N LEU A 243 16.11 5.36 -10.16
CA LEU A 243 15.74 3.97 -10.42
C LEU A 243 14.54 3.86 -11.38
N LEU A 244 13.48 4.65 -11.15
CA LEU A 244 12.31 4.65 -12.02
C LEU A 244 12.65 5.10 -13.45
N ARG A 245 13.45 6.16 -13.60
CA ARG A 245 13.89 6.64 -14.93
C ARG A 245 14.77 5.64 -15.65
N GLU A 246 15.71 5.01 -14.93
CA GLU A 246 16.60 3.98 -15.48
C GLU A 246 15.81 2.79 -16.05
N ILE A 247 14.69 2.43 -15.42
CA ILE A 247 13.85 1.31 -15.83
C ILE A 247 12.91 1.66 -17.00
N GLY A 248 12.66 2.95 -17.26
CA GLY A 248 11.82 3.41 -18.37
C GLY A 248 10.50 4.07 -17.96
N PHE A 249 10.36 4.46 -16.69
CA PHE A 249 9.22 5.28 -16.26
C PHE A 249 9.44 6.77 -16.56
N ALA A 250 8.35 7.45 -16.91
CA ALA A 250 8.24 8.89 -17.14
C ALA A 250 7.15 9.50 -16.23
N GLU A 251 6.89 10.81 -16.39
CA GLU A 251 5.86 11.56 -15.64
C GLU A 251 5.89 11.29 -14.12
N ILE A 252 7.07 11.49 -13.53
CA ILE A 252 7.33 11.19 -12.13
C ILE A 252 6.74 12.29 -11.24
N MET A 253 5.90 11.90 -10.30
CA MET A 253 5.31 12.75 -9.26
C MET A 253 5.80 12.29 -7.88
N HIS A 254 6.53 13.17 -7.19
CA HIS A 254 6.82 12.98 -5.77
C HIS A 254 5.62 13.41 -4.93
N PHE A 255 5.33 12.66 -3.87
CA PHE A 255 4.24 13.00 -2.96
C PHE A 255 4.66 12.74 -1.50
N GLY A 256 4.85 13.82 -0.75
CA GLY A 256 5.30 13.79 0.64
C GLY A 256 4.34 14.50 1.61
N PRO A 257 4.83 14.82 2.82
CA PRO A 257 4.09 15.56 3.85
C PRO A 257 3.36 16.80 3.34
N GLU A 258 4.04 17.66 2.58
CA GLU A 258 3.49 18.93 2.12
C GLU A 258 2.36 18.72 1.11
N GLU A 259 2.54 17.82 0.15
CA GLU A 259 1.51 17.43 -0.81
C GLU A 259 0.29 16.84 -0.10
N ALA A 260 0.50 15.98 0.90
CA ALA A 260 -0.56 15.34 1.66
C ALA A 260 -1.41 16.36 2.43
N VAL A 261 -0.78 17.30 3.14
CA VAL A 261 -1.50 18.37 3.85
C VAL A 261 -2.28 19.24 2.86
N ARG A 262 -1.65 19.66 1.76
CA ARG A 262 -2.29 20.50 0.74
C ARG A 262 -3.49 19.82 0.08
N THR A 263 -3.40 18.51 -0.16
CA THR A 263 -4.42 17.76 -0.91
C THR A 263 -5.57 17.31 -0.02
N TYR A 264 -5.28 16.74 1.16
CA TYR A 264 -6.28 16.05 1.97
C TYR A 264 -6.67 16.79 3.26
N PHE A 265 -5.91 17.80 3.66
CA PHE A 265 -6.14 18.55 4.89
C PHE A 265 -6.04 20.07 4.68
N PRO A 266 -6.71 20.64 3.66
CA PRO A 266 -6.63 22.07 3.37
C PRO A 266 -7.10 22.90 4.58
N GLY A 267 -6.29 23.87 4.99
CA GLY A 267 -6.59 24.76 6.12
C GLY A 267 -6.38 24.15 7.52
N ARG A 268 -5.95 22.89 7.63
CA ARG A 268 -5.70 22.23 8.93
C ARG A 268 -4.26 22.42 9.39
N ALA A 269 -4.03 23.51 10.14
CA ALA A 269 -2.72 23.83 10.68
C ALA A 269 -2.22 22.84 11.74
N ASP A 270 -3.10 22.01 12.33
CA ASP A 270 -2.79 20.96 13.30
C ASP A 270 -2.30 19.65 12.67
N VAL A 271 -2.38 19.51 11.34
CA VAL A 271 -1.94 18.28 10.65
C VAL A 271 -0.47 18.39 10.29
N ARG A 272 0.33 17.44 10.78
CA ARG A 272 1.75 17.30 10.47
C ARG A 272 2.09 15.84 10.17
N PHE A 273 2.88 15.62 9.13
CA PHE A 273 3.39 14.29 8.77
C PHE A 273 4.89 14.21 9.01
N GLY A 274 5.35 13.13 9.64
CA GLY A 274 6.78 12.93 9.90
C GLY A 274 7.62 12.77 8.62
N GLY A 275 7.06 12.22 7.55
CA GLY A 275 7.81 12.03 6.30
C GLY A 275 8.83 10.88 6.33
N ALA A 276 8.81 10.02 7.35
CA ALA A 276 9.65 8.80 7.38
C ALA A 276 9.38 7.87 6.18
N GLN A 277 8.17 7.94 5.64
CA GLN A 277 7.78 7.32 4.39
C GLN A 277 7.27 8.40 3.45
N ARG A 278 7.53 8.22 2.15
CA ARG A 278 7.01 9.06 1.07
C ARG A 278 6.36 8.19 0.00
N LEU A 279 5.58 8.83 -0.88
CA LEU A 279 5.05 8.22 -2.09
C LEU A 279 5.73 8.80 -3.32
N ILE A 280 5.78 7.99 -4.37
CA ILE A 280 6.15 8.39 -5.71
C ILE A 280 5.21 7.69 -6.68
N ALA A 281 4.71 8.44 -7.66
CA ALA A 281 3.97 7.89 -8.77
C ALA A 281 4.74 8.11 -10.07
N ALA A 282 4.59 7.19 -11.02
CA ALA A 282 5.21 7.29 -12.33
C ALA A 282 4.38 6.56 -13.37
N MET A 283 4.63 6.83 -14.64
CA MET A 283 3.93 6.24 -15.77
C MET A 283 4.90 5.51 -16.69
N VAL A 284 4.50 4.37 -17.22
CA VAL A 284 5.25 3.70 -18.30
C VAL A 284 5.23 4.60 -19.53
N ALA A 285 6.41 4.98 -20.01
CA ALA A 285 6.54 5.86 -21.15
C ALA A 285 5.94 5.23 -22.41
N ALA A 286 5.43 6.07 -23.32
CA ALA A 286 5.28 5.63 -24.70
C ALA A 286 6.68 5.39 -25.27
N ASN A 287 6.90 4.24 -25.92
CA ASN A 287 8.14 4.03 -26.65
C ASN A 287 8.28 5.18 -27.68
N PRO A 288 9.45 5.86 -27.72
CA PRO A 288 9.70 6.93 -28.67
C PRO A 288 9.69 6.44 -30.13
#